data_AF-A0A924NFP5-F1
#
_entry.id   AF-A0A924NFP5-F1
#
_cell.length_a   1.000
_cell.length_b   1.000
_cell.length_c   1.000
_cell.angle_alpha   90.00
_cell.angle_beta   90.00
_cell.angle_gamma   90.00
#
_symmetry.space_group_name_H-M   'P 1'
#
loop_
_entity.id
_entity.type
_entity.pdbx_description
1 polymer ?
#
loop_
_entity_poly.entity_id
_entity_poly.type
_entity_poly.pdbx_seq_one_letter_code
_entity_poly.pdbx_strand_id
1 'polypeptide(L)'
;MLLSVALQSAMLAFNTAPANFPADRLQRPAEADLFRRLNNRHRKHLVVSALMQGISVVSKGTDLLREAQMKVGSTVNLTLVLDTQPASLTDWQKQINQLFAQKWNRDDRLTEIVLQQTDLLSFLGQAVPITADSQPWLMVLMDAVLEVAFRVATDMKDVFRMPRPNVLVHELAPPLRTPSHSAFPSGHATEAFAAAAVLGALYPKSFFLLRQMANRIALNRGYAGVHYPVDHHAGAILGDLLGAHIVDRMFGADIHISPATVPPTFSAPAPTAQLGVSVEDFALKSLILRNVSYRPTPAEAANAATTRGITGILPWLAEKVLTDVGTDAP
;
A
#
# COMPACT_ATOMS: atom_id res chain seq x y z
N MET A 1 18.09 -50.45 -8.39
CA MET A 1 19.42 -50.34 -7.74
C MET A 1 20.51 -49.79 -8.66
N LEU A 2 20.55 -50.09 -9.97
CA LEU A 2 21.60 -49.58 -10.88
C LEU A 2 21.63 -48.05 -11.07
N LEU A 3 20.46 -47.38 -11.00
CA LEU A 3 20.38 -45.91 -11.09
C LEU A 3 21.06 -45.20 -9.90
N SER A 4 21.12 -45.86 -8.74
CA SER A 4 21.73 -45.31 -7.51
C SER A 4 23.25 -45.33 -7.57
N VAL A 5 23.83 -46.40 -8.13
CA VAL A 5 25.29 -46.55 -8.21
C VAL A 5 25.87 -45.56 -9.22
N ALA A 6 25.22 -45.36 -10.37
CA ALA A 6 25.66 -44.37 -11.36
C ALA A 6 25.62 -42.93 -10.83
N LEU A 7 24.58 -42.58 -10.04
CA LEU A 7 24.49 -41.26 -9.41
C LEU A 7 25.59 -41.04 -8.36
N GLN A 8 25.93 -42.10 -7.61
CA GLN A 8 26.93 -42.09 -6.55
C GLN A 8 28.36 -42.08 -7.10
N SER A 9 28.62 -42.80 -8.18
CA SER A 9 29.87 -42.76 -8.93
C SER A 9 30.08 -41.41 -9.64
N ALA A 10 29.01 -40.81 -10.17
CA ALA A 10 29.06 -39.45 -10.71
C ALA A 10 29.38 -38.44 -9.60
N MET A 11 28.72 -38.51 -8.44
CA MET A 11 29.04 -37.67 -7.27
C MET A 11 30.52 -37.80 -6.85
N LEU A 12 31.06 -39.02 -6.80
CA LEU A 12 32.46 -39.28 -6.47
C LEU A 12 33.42 -38.72 -7.54
N ALA A 13 33.07 -38.82 -8.82
CA ALA A 13 33.84 -38.24 -9.92
C ALA A 13 33.83 -36.70 -9.93
N PHE A 14 32.76 -36.07 -9.41
CA PHE A 14 32.66 -34.63 -9.19
C PHE A 14 33.17 -34.18 -7.80
N ASN A 15 33.62 -35.10 -6.95
CA ASN A 15 34.07 -34.81 -5.58
C ASN A 15 35.50 -34.22 -5.52
N THR A 16 36.12 -33.96 -6.65
CA THR A 16 37.33 -33.15 -6.71
C THR A 16 36.90 -31.70 -6.88
N ALA A 17 36.92 -30.95 -5.78
CA ALA A 17 36.89 -29.49 -5.87
C ALA A 17 38.00 -29.04 -6.84
N PRO A 18 37.73 -28.07 -7.74
CA PRO A 18 38.73 -27.60 -8.68
C PRO A 18 40.00 -27.18 -7.94
N ALA A 19 41.16 -27.67 -8.40
CA ALA A 19 42.45 -27.50 -7.72
C ALA A 19 42.81 -26.03 -7.44
N ASN A 20 42.28 -25.12 -8.25
CA ASN A 20 42.37 -23.68 -8.04
C ASN A 20 40.98 -23.14 -7.73
N PHE A 21 40.58 -23.21 -6.46
CA PHE A 21 39.44 -22.45 -5.96
C PHE A 21 39.88 -20.99 -5.77
N PRO A 22 39.35 -20.04 -6.56
CA PRO A 22 39.76 -18.64 -6.47
C PRO A 22 39.14 -18.01 -5.21
N ALA A 23 39.80 -18.20 -4.06
CA ALA A 23 39.37 -17.69 -2.76
C ALA A 23 39.29 -16.14 -2.74
N ASP A 24 40.04 -15.48 -3.62
CA ASP A 24 39.93 -14.04 -3.90
C ASP A 24 38.55 -13.63 -4.44
N ARG A 25 37.83 -14.53 -5.12
CA ARG A 25 36.45 -14.30 -5.60
C ARG A 25 35.37 -14.57 -4.55
N LEU A 26 35.72 -15.12 -3.39
CA LEU A 26 34.80 -15.25 -2.24
C LEU A 26 34.63 -13.94 -1.46
N GLN A 27 35.24 -12.85 -1.91
CA GLN A 27 35.04 -11.55 -1.26
C GLN A 27 33.56 -11.15 -1.35
N ARG A 28 32.92 -11.05 -0.19
CA ARG A 28 31.57 -10.50 -0.09
C ARG A 28 31.63 -9.06 -0.64
N PRO A 29 30.81 -8.72 -1.64
CA PRO A 29 30.78 -7.35 -2.13
C PRO A 29 30.40 -6.39 -0.99
N ALA A 30 30.84 -5.14 -1.11
CA ALA A 30 30.47 -4.10 -0.17
C ALA A 30 28.94 -4.06 0.00
N GLU A 31 28.46 -3.90 1.24
CA GLU A 31 27.03 -4.03 1.55
C GLU A 31 26.15 -3.05 0.76
N ALA A 32 26.69 -1.88 0.40
CA ALA A 32 26.02 -0.87 -0.42
C ALA A 32 25.71 -1.33 -1.86
N ASP A 33 26.49 -2.27 -2.40
CA ASP A 33 26.30 -2.80 -3.75
C ASP A 33 25.41 -4.05 -3.80
N LEU A 34 25.16 -4.68 -2.64
CA LEU A 34 24.33 -5.89 -2.57
C LEU A 34 22.91 -5.61 -3.07
N PHE A 35 22.26 -4.55 -2.58
CA PHE A 35 20.89 -4.24 -2.97
C PHE A 35 20.77 -3.87 -4.46
N ARG A 36 21.75 -3.15 -5.00
CA ARG A 36 21.80 -2.79 -6.42
C ARG A 36 21.94 -4.03 -7.32
N ARG A 37 22.61 -5.09 -6.88
CA ARG A 37 22.78 -6.33 -7.67
C ARG A 37 21.56 -7.25 -7.63
N LEU A 38 20.67 -7.09 -6.66
CA LEU A 38 19.45 -7.89 -6.57
C LEU A 38 18.52 -7.59 -7.76
N ASN A 39 17.80 -8.60 -8.22
CA ASN A 39 16.69 -8.39 -9.15
C ASN A 39 15.50 -7.70 -8.45
N ASN A 40 14.56 -7.18 -9.23
CA ASN A 40 13.42 -6.40 -8.71
C ASN A 40 12.58 -7.19 -7.68
N ARG A 41 12.39 -8.49 -7.90
CA ARG A 41 11.60 -9.34 -6.99
C ARG A 41 12.24 -9.44 -5.60
N HIS A 42 13.56 -9.64 -5.55
CA HIS A 42 14.30 -9.70 -4.28
C HIS A 42 14.35 -8.33 -3.60
N ARG A 43 14.58 -7.24 -4.36
CA ARG A 43 14.53 -5.88 -3.82
C ARG A 43 13.19 -5.59 -3.17
N LYS A 44 12.09 -5.85 -3.89
CA LYS A 44 10.73 -5.66 -3.37
C LYS A 44 10.53 -6.45 -2.09
N HIS A 45 10.88 -7.73 -2.06
CA HIS A 45 10.70 -8.56 -0.88
C HIS A 45 11.38 -7.98 0.37
N LEU A 46 12.62 -7.52 0.24
CA LEU A 46 13.36 -6.95 1.36
C LEU A 46 12.78 -5.60 1.81
N VAL A 47 12.41 -4.72 0.88
CA VAL A 47 11.80 -3.42 1.20
C VAL A 47 10.45 -3.62 1.88
N VAL A 48 9.59 -4.48 1.33
CA VAL A 48 8.30 -4.83 1.92
C VAL A 48 8.49 -5.43 3.30
N SER A 49 9.44 -6.35 3.48
CA SER A 49 9.74 -6.92 4.79
C SER A 49 10.19 -5.85 5.79
N ALA A 50 10.93 -4.83 5.37
CA ALA A 50 11.37 -3.74 6.23
C ALA A 50 10.25 -2.75 6.58
N LEU A 51 9.36 -2.44 5.62
CA LEU A 51 8.19 -1.57 5.81
C LEU A 51 7.11 -2.23 6.65
N MET A 52 6.91 -3.55 6.52
CA MET A 52 5.94 -4.31 7.32
C MET A 52 6.36 -4.51 8.78
N GLN A 53 7.62 -4.22 9.15
CA GLN A 53 8.07 -4.38 10.53
C GLN A 53 7.25 -3.53 11.50
N GLY A 54 6.61 -4.21 12.46
CA GLY A 54 5.78 -3.58 13.47
C GLY A 54 4.31 -3.43 13.07
N ILE A 55 3.94 -3.61 11.80
CA ILE A 55 2.53 -3.62 11.39
C ILE A 55 1.91 -4.96 11.78
N SER A 56 0.78 -4.91 12.48
CA SER A 56 -0.06 -6.09 12.70
C SER A 56 -1.54 -5.73 12.62
N VAL A 57 -2.34 -6.67 12.14
CA VAL A 57 -3.80 -6.57 12.13
C VAL A 57 -4.34 -7.55 13.15
N VAL A 58 -5.14 -7.05 14.09
CA VAL A 58 -5.75 -7.85 15.14
C VAL A 58 -7.26 -7.73 15.04
N SER A 59 -7.94 -8.87 15.01
CA SER A 59 -9.40 -8.90 15.13
C SER A 59 -9.81 -8.75 16.60
N LYS A 60 -10.79 -7.87 16.84
CA LYS A 60 -11.58 -7.82 18.07
C LYS A 60 -13.06 -7.89 17.68
N GLY A 61 -13.92 -8.26 18.62
CA GLY A 61 -15.37 -8.26 18.40
C GLY A 61 -15.99 -9.65 18.27
N THR A 62 -17.30 -9.65 18.05
CA THR A 62 -18.14 -10.85 17.95
C THR A 62 -18.48 -11.12 16.49
N ASP A 63 -19.15 -12.24 16.19
CA ASP A 63 -19.55 -12.55 14.81
C ASP A 63 -20.47 -11.48 14.18
N LEU A 64 -21.18 -10.70 15.00
CA LEU A 64 -22.13 -9.66 14.57
C LEU A 64 -21.44 -8.32 14.33
N LEU A 65 -20.61 -7.88 15.27
CA LEU A 65 -19.87 -6.63 15.23
C LEU A 65 -18.39 -6.95 15.14
N ARG A 66 -17.84 -6.83 13.93
CA ARG A 66 -16.45 -7.14 13.65
C ARG A 66 -15.62 -5.87 13.79
N GLU A 67 -14.53 -5.97 14.52
CA GLU A 67 -13.55 -4.91 14.70
C GLU A 67 -12.19 -5.40 14.21
N ALA A 68 -11.49 -4.57 13.45
CA ALA A 68 -10.13 -4.81 13.05
C ALA A 68 -9.26 -3.62 13.47
N GLN A 69 -8.21 -3.92 14.22
CA GLN A 69 -7.24 -2.94 14.70
C GLN A 69 -5.95 -3.08 13.91
N MET A 70 -5.53 -2.03 13.21
CA MET A 70 -4.17 -1.90 12.71
C MET A 70 -3.29 -1.34 13.82
N LYS A 71 -2.25 -2.09 14.17
CA LYS A 71 -1.23 -1.67 15.13
C LYS A 71 0.08 -1.42 14.43
N VAL A 72 0.82 -0.41 14.91
CA VAL A 72 2.23 -0.23 14.62
C VAL A 72 2.98 -0.33 15.95
N GLY A 73 3.75 -1.39 16.12
CA GLY A 73 4.33 -1.75 17.41
C GLY A 73 3.22 -2.05 18.42
N SER A 74 3.19 -1.31 19.53
CA SER A 74 2.17 -1.44 20.58
C SER A 74 0.96 -0.51 20.40
N THR A 75 1.04 0.49 19.52
CA THR A 75 0.03 1.55 19.39
C THR A 75 -1.04 1.17 18.39
N VAL A 76 -2.31 1.43 18.71
CA VAL A 76 -3.45 1.17 17.82
C VAL A 76 -3.65 2.40 16.93
N ASN A 77 -3.17 2.34 15.69
CA ASN A 77 -3.26 3.50 14.80
C ASN A 77 -4.63 3.63 14.12
N LEU A 78 -5.34 2.52 13.97
CA LEU A 78 -6.67 2.51 13.38
C LEU A 78 -7.49 1.38 13.94
N THR A 79 -8.71 1.72 14.34
CA THR A 79 -9.77 0.75 14.60
C THR A 79 -10.86 0.95 13.57
N LEU A 80 -11.11 -0.07 12.75
CA LEU A 80 -12.27 -0.15 11.88
C LEU A 80 -13.31 -1.06 12.53
N VAL A 81 -14.54 -0.57 12.66
CA VAL A 81 -15.69 -1.35 13.13
C VAL A 81 -16.72 -1.42 12.03
N LEU A 82 -17.19 -2.63 11.72
CA LEU A 82 -18.27 -2.84 10.78
C LEU A 82 -19.33 -3.74 11.43
N ASP A 83 -20.56 -3.23 11.47
CA ASP A 83 -21.73 -4.03 11.79
C ASP A 83 -22.11 -4.89 10.57
N THR A 84 -21.94 -6.20 10.72
CA THR A 84 -22.23 -7.18 9.66
C THR A 84 -23.65 -7.73 9.71
N GLN A 85 -24.39 -7.45 10.79
CA GLN A 85 -25.80 -7.85 10.96
C GLN A 85 -26.60 -6.71 11.62
N PRO A 86 -26.77 -5.58 10.93
CA PRO A 86 -27.47 -4.45 11.53
C PRO A 86 -28.94 -4.78 11.74
N ALA A 87 -29.51 -4.22 12.82
CA ALA A 87 -30.93 -4.32 13.12
C ALA A 87 -31.83 -3.70 12.03
N SER A 88 -31.28 -2.84 11.17
CA SER A 88 -31.97 -2.22 10.03
C SER A 88 -31.11 -2.26 8.77
N LEU A 89 -31.73 -2.62 7.64
CA LEU A 89 -31.08 -2.69 6.33
C LEU A 89 -31.16 -1.39 5.51
N THR A 90 -31.87 -0.37 6.01
CA THR A 90 -32.08 0.92 5.30
C THR A 90 -30.77 1.52 4.77
N ASP A 91 -29.76 1.35 5.57
CA ASP A 91 -28.36 1.73 5.46
C ASP A 91 -27.66 1.08 4.27
N TRP A 92 -27.67 -0.25 4.25
CA TRP A 92 -27.17 -1.04 3.13
C TRP A 92 -27.99 -0.80 1.86
N GLN A 93 -29.29 -0.55 1.98
CA GLN A 93 -30.15 -0.26 0.85
C GLN A 93 -29.83 1.09 0.19
N LYS A 94 -29.51 2.13 0.98
CA LYS A 94 -28.97 3.40 0.44
C LYS A 94 -27.69 3.16 -0.36
N GLN A 95 -26.79 2.35 0.16
CA GLN A 95 -25.52 2.03 -0.51
C GLN A 95 -25.76 1.28 -1.83
N ILE A 96 -26.65 0.28 -1.84
CA ILE A 96 -27.04 -0.44 -3.07
C ILE A 96 -27.68 0.51 -4.09
N ASN A 97 -28.57 1.42 -3.65
CA ASN A 97 -29.19 2.40 -4.54
C ASN A 97 -28.17 3.34 -5.18
N GLN A 98 -27.11 3.72 -4.46
CA GLN A 98 -26.00 4.47 -5.03
C GLN A 98 -25.26 3.68 -6.11
N LEU A 99 -25.06 2.37 -5.93
CA LEU A 99 -24.44 1.52 -6.96
C LEU A 99 -25.31 1.39 -8.21
N PHE A 100 -26.64 1.31 -8.06
CA PHE A 100 -27.55 1.36 -9.21
C PHE A 100 -27.50 2.71 -9.94
N ALA A 101 -27.39 3.82 -9.20
CA ALA A 101 -27.20 5.13 -9.81
C ALA A 101 -25.87 5.22 -10.59
N GLN A 102 -24.79 4.68 -10.02
CA GLN A 102 -23.47 4.62 -10.68
C GLN A 102 -23.47 3.70 -11.91
N LYS A 103 -24.22 2.60 -11.88
CA LYS A 103 -24.33 1.65 -13.00
C LYS A 103 -24.68 2.33 -14.32
N TRP A 104 -25.46 3.42 -14.30
CA TRP A 104 -25.84 4.16 -15.52
C TRP A 104 -24.68 4.84 -16.24
N ASN A 105 -23.63 5.24 -15.53
CA ASN A 105 -22.43 5.86 -16.13
C ASN A 105 -21.26 4.88 -16.21
N ARG A 106 -21.52 3.57 -16.09
CA ARG A 106 -20.49 2.53 -16.05
C ARG A 106 -19.72 2.43 -17.35
N ASP A 107 -20.41 2.56 -18.48
CA ASP A 107 -19.82 2.36 -19.81
C ASP A 107 -18.70 3.38 -20.07
N ASP A 108 -18.92 4.64 -19.67
CA ASP A 108 -17.91 5.71 -19.77
C ASP A 108 -16.66 5.46 -18.92
N ARG A 109 -16.78 4.64 -17.86
CA ARG A 109 -15.70 4.34 -16.92
C ARG A 109 -15.03 3.00 -17.17
N LEU A 110 -15.59 2.16 -18.03
CA LEU A 110 -15.24 0.74 -18.12
C LEU A 110 -13.77 0.52 -18.52
N THR A 111 -13.25 1.31 -19.46
CA THR A 111 -11.85 1.21 -19.89
C THR A 111 -10.88 1.47 -18.74
N GLU A 112 -11.11 2.55 -17.97
CA GLU A 112 -10.31 2.83 -16.77
C GLU A 112 -10.47 1.72 -15.73
N ILE A 113 -11.70 1.23 -15.56
CA ILE A 113 -12.01 0.19 -14.59
C ILE A 113 -11.19 -1.08 -14.82
N VAL A 114 -11.07 -1.50 -16.09
CA VAL A 114 -10.31 -2.69 -16.51
C VAL A 114 -8.82 -2.46 -16.34
N LEU A 115 -8.28 -1.34 -16.82
CA LEU A 115 -6.84 -1.06 -16.73
C LEU A 115 -6.34 -0.96 -15.28
N GLN A 116 -7.14 -0.33 -14.41
CA GLN A 116 -6.84 -0.19 -12.99
C GLN A 116 -6.77 -1.53 -12.23
N GLN A 117 -7.19 -2.66 -12.80
CA GLN A 117 -7.05 -3.96 -12.14
C GLN A 117 -5.59 -4.41 -12.00
N THR A 118 -4.73 -3.98 -12.93
CA THR A 118 -3.33 -4.39 -12.97
C THR A 118 -2.37 -3.22 -12.90
N ASP A 119 -2.84 -2.01 -13.21
CA ASP A 119 -1.99 -0.83 -13.29
C ASP A 119 -2.65 0.37 -12.62
N LEU A 120 -2.28 0.59 -11.35
CA LEU A 120 -2.66 1.78 -10.59
C LEU A 120 -1.65 2.92 -10.75
N LEU A 121 -0.36 2.59 -10.89
CA LEU A 121 0.71 3.58 -10.91
C LEU A 121 0.68 4.44 -12.16
N SER A 122 0.33 3.92 -13.33
CA SER A 122 0.23 4.74 -14.55
C SER A 122 -0.87 5.80 -14.46
N PHE A 123 -1.94 5.57 -13.66
CA PHE A 123 -2.96 6.58 -13.42
C PHE A 123 -2.46 7.67 -12.47
N LEU A 124 -1.73 7.29 -11.42
CA LEU A 124 -1.09 8.25 -10.52
C LEU A 124 0.04 9.02 -11.21
N GLY A 125 0.76 8.38 -12.13
CA GLY A 125 1.81 8.96 -12.98
C GLY A 125 1.30 10.02 -13.98
N GLN A 126 -0.01 10.19 -14.14
CA GLN A 126 -0.55 11.36 -14.85
C GLN A 126 -0.32 12.66 -14.06
N ALA A 127 -0.18 12.58 -12.74
CA ALA A 127 0.06 13.73 -11.87
C ALA A 127 1.55 14.00 -11.61
N VAL A 128 2.42 13.01 -11.83
CA VAL A 128 3.85 13.07 -11.52
C VAL A 128 4.66 12.31 -12.58
N PRO A 129 5.78 12.85 -13.09
CA PRO A 129 6.55 12.20 -14.16
C PRO A 129 7.40 11.05 -13.60
N ILE A 130 6.76 9.93 -13.25
CA ILE A 130 7.41 8.72 -12.72
C ILE A 130 7.54 7.67 -13.82
N THR A 131 8.77 7.25 -14.11
CA THR A 131 9.04 6.12 -14.99
C THR A 131 10.15 5.25 -14.42
N ALA A 132 10.21 3.98 -14.83
CA ALA A 132 11.29 3.09 -14.41
C ALA A 132 12.66 3.52 -14.94
N ASP A 133 12.70 4.29 -16.04
CA ASP A 133 13.95 4.76 -16.65
C ASP A 133 14.49 6.00 -15.95
N SER A 134 13.61 6.92 -15.55
CA SER A 134 13.99 8.17 -14.89
C SER A 134 14.06 8.07 -13.36
N GLN A 135 13.18 7.28 -12.72
CA GLN A 135 13.12 7.11 -11.26
C GLN A 135 13.03 5.63 -10.86
N PRO A 136 14.08 4.83 -11.12
CA PRO A 136 14.06 3.38 -10.87
C PRO A 136 13.88 3.02 -9.38
N TRP A 137 14.44 3.80 -8.45
CA TRP A 137 14.35 3.55 -7.02
C TRP A 137 13.00 4.00 -6.45
N LEU A 138 12.43 5.08 -6.96
CA LEU A 138 11.05 5.45 -6.67
C LEU A 138 10.09 4.35 -7.11
N MET A 139 10.30 3.76 -8.30
CA MET A 139 9.46 2.65 -8.76
C MET A 139 9.59 1.40 -7.87
N VAL A 140 10.78 1.10 -7.36
CA VAL A 140 10.98 0.03 -6.34
C VAL A 140 10.22 0.34 -5.05
N LEU A 141 10.25 1.59 -4.59
CA LEU A 141 9.46 2.02 -3.43
C LEU A 141 7.96 1.89 -3.72
N MET A 142 7.48 2.33 -4.88
CA MET A 142 6.05 2.30 -5.19
C MET A 142 5.50 0.87 -5.31
N ASP A 143 6.24 -0.05 -5.92
CA ASP A 143 5.86 -1.48 -5.96
C ASP A 143 5.82 -2.06 -4.53
N ALA A 144 6.73 -1.65 -3.65
CA ALA A 144 6.70 -2.04 -2.24
C ALA A 144 5.50 -1.42 -1.48
N VAL A 145 5.15 -0.16 -1.73
CA VAL A 145 3.99 0.52 -1.14
C VAL A 145 2.70 -0.20 -1.49
N LEU A 146 2.50 -0.53 -2.78
CA LEU A 146 1.33 -1.27 -3.24
C LEU A 146 1.26 -2.65 -2.60
N GLU A 147 2.38 -3.37 -2.51
CA GLU A 147 2.44 -4.70 -1.88
C GLU A 147 2.14 -4.64 -0.36
N VAL A 148 2.63 -3.61 0.36
CA VAL A 148 2.31 -3.39 1.78
C VAL A 148 0.81 -3.11 1.94
N ALA A 149 0.25 -2.20 1.13
CA ALA A 149 -1.17 -1.89 1.12
C ALA A 149 -2.03 -3.12 0.84
N PHE A 150 -1.65 -3.92 -0.16
CA PHE A 150 -2.30 -5.17 -0.52
C PHE A 150 -2.33 -6.17 0.66
N ARG A 151 -1.19 -6.37 1.33
CA ARG A 151 -1.08 -7.29 2.48
C ARG A 151 -1.98 -6.86 3.63
N VAL A 152 -1.88 -5.61 4.05
CA VAL A 152 -2.69 -5.10 5.18
C VAL A 152 -4.18 -5.10 4.83
N ALA A 153 -4.56 -4.72 3.60
CA ALA A 153 -5.94 -4.80 3.16
C ALA A 153 -6.45 -6.27 3.12
N THR A 154 -5.59 -7.22 2.76
CA THR A 154 -5.93 -8.65 2.78
C THR A 154 -6.15 -9.17 4.20
N ASP A 155 -5.29 -8.78 5.14
CA ASP A 155 -5.44 -9.14 6.55
C ASP A 155 -6.74 -8.57 7.13
N MET A 156 -7.05 -7.30 6.83
CA MET A 156 -8.34 -6.68 7.20
C MET A 156 -9.52 -7.42 6.60
N LYS A 157 -9.42 -7.82 5.33
CA LYS A 157 -10.48 -8.55 4.62
C LYS A 157 -10.81 -9.90 5.25
N ASP A 158 -9.79 -10.62 5.74
CA ASP A 158 -10.02 -11.89 6.45
C ASP A 158 -10.75 -11.70 7.78
N VAL A 159 -10.58 -10.54 8.44
CA VAL A 159 -11.34 -10.21 9.65
C VAL A 159 -12.83 -9.99 9.34
N PHE A 160 -13.13 -9.11 8.37
CA PHE A 160 -14.51 -8.66 8.13
C PHE A 160 -15.38 -9.62 7.32
N ARG A 161 -14.82 -10.34 6.34
CA ARG A 161 -15.55 -11.35 5.52
C ARG A 161 -16.87 -10.86 4.93
N MET A 162 -16.95 -9.59 4.59
CA MET A 162 -18.17 -8.95 4.08
C MET A 162 -18.49 -9.45 2.66
N PRO A 163 -19.70 -9.98 2.38
CA PRO A 163 -20.12 -10.31 1.02
C PRO A 163 -20.09 -9.08 0.10
N ARG A 164 -19.92 -9.29 -1.21
CA ARG A 164 -19.92 -8.21 -2.19
C ARG A 164 -21.34 -7.83 -2.64
N PRO A 165 -21.55 -6.61 -3.18
CA PRO A 165 -22.87 -6.13 -3.59
C PRO A 165 -23.63 -7.09 -4.52
N ASN A 166 -22.92 -7.69 -5.49
CA ASN A 166 -23.48 -8.61 -6.48
C ASN A 166 -23.90 -9.97 -5.91
N VAL A 167 -23.46 -10.33 -4.70
CA VAL A 167 -23.90 -11.52 -3.99
C VAL A 167 -25.30 -11.30 -3.42
N LEU A 168 -25.60 -10.07 -2.98
CA LEU A 168 -26.91 -9.71 -2.44
C LEU A 168 -27.91 -9.33 -3.55
N VAL A 169 -27.42 -8.67 -4.61
CA VAL A 169 -28.25 -8.09 -5.66
C VAL A 169 -27.65 -8.41 -7.02
N HIS A 170 -28.13 -9.46 -7.67
CA HIS A 170 -27.59 -9.96 -8.93
C HIS A 170 -27.80 -8.96 -10.10
N GLU A 171 -28.82 -8.10 -10.01
CA GLU A 171 -29.16 -7.08 -11.01
C GLU A 171 -28.08 -6.00 -11.16
N LEU A 172 -27.15 -5.87 -10.21
CA LEU A 172 -25.98 -5.01 -10.37
C LEU A 172 -25.11 -5.45 -11.56
N ALA A 173 -25.14 -6.74 -11.90
CA ALA A 173 -24.46 -7.35 -13.05
C ALA A 173 -23.06 -6.75 -13.31
N PRO A 174 -22.08 -6.95 -12.41
CA PRO A 174 -20.73 -6.41 -12.59
C PRO A 174 -20.14 -6.82 -13.94
N PRO A 175 -19.48 -5.91 -14.69
CA PRO A 175 -18.88 -6.22 -15.98
C PRO A 175 -17.56 -7.00 -15.84
N LEU A 176 -17.04 -7.09 -14.61
CA LEU A 176 -15.80 -7.78 -14.27
C LEU A 176 -16.11 -9.07 -13.52
N ARG A 177 -15.20 -10.05 -13.64
CA ARG A 177 -15.21 -11.21 -12.76
C ARG A 177 -15.07 -10.72 -11.31
N THR A 178 -16.12 -10.93 -10.52
CA THR A 178 -16.13 -10.47 -9.15
C THR A 178 -15.15 -11.30 -8.31
N PRO A 179 -14.26 -10.67 -7.52
CA PRO A 179 -13.34 -11.41 -6.66
C PRO A 179 -14.09 -12.19 -5.58
N SER A 180 -13.63 -13.40 -5.26
CA SER A 180 -14.27 -14.31 -4.29
C SER A 180 -13.97 -13.97 -2.82
N HIS A 181 -13.09 -13.02 -2.56
CA HIS A 181 -12.74 -12.57 -1.20
C HIS A 181 -13.62 -11.39 -0.75
N SER A 182 -13.55 -11.08 0.56
CA SER A 182 -14.29 -10.01 1.24
C SER A 182 -14.30 -8.67 0.47
N ALA A 183 -15.44 -7.97 0.54
CA ALA A 183 -15.63 -6.62 0.00
C ALA A 183 -14.92 -5.56 0.86
N PHE A 184 -15.09 -5.59 2.17
CA PHE A 184 -14.62 -4.54 3.07
C PHE A 184 -13.22 -4.84 3.65
N PRO A 185 -12.31 -3.86 3.75
CA PRO A 185 -12.30 -2.55 3.06
C PRO A 185 -11.86 -2.68 1.58
N SER A 186 -12.02 -1.64 0.75
CA SER A 186 -11.62 -1.69 -0.67
C SER A 186 -10.10 -1.72 -0.87
N GLY A 187 -9.57 -2.77 -1.52
CA GLY A 187 -8.14 -2.95 -1.77
C GLY A 187 -7.55 -1.89 -2.69
N HIS A 188 -8.17 -1.66 -3.86
CA HIS A 188 -7.71 -0.61 -4.79
C HIS A 188 -7.78 0.80 -4.18
N ALA A 189 -8.76 1.06 -3.30
CA ALA A 189 -8.80 2.32 -2.58
C ALA A 189 -7.62 2.43 -1.61
N THR A 190 -7.32 1.39 -0.83
CA THR A 190 -6.15 1.37 0.07
C THR A 190 -4.84 1.54 -0.68
N GLU A 191 -4.63 0.79 -1.76
CA GLU A 191 -3.44 0.86 -2.61
C GLU A 191 -3.27 2.25 -3.23
N ALA A 192 -4.31 2.80 -3.84
CA ALA A 192 -4.24 4.09 -4.50
C ALA A 192 -4.03 5.25 -3.53
N PHE A 193 -4.70 5.23 -2.36
CA PHE A 193 -4.53 6.27 -1.34
C PHE A 193 -3.16 6.18 -0.66
N ALA A 194 -2.65 4.98 -0.38
CA ALA A 194 -1.28 4.79 0.14
C ALA A 194 -0.23 5.31 -0.84
N ALA A 195 -0.36 4.95 -2.12
CA ALA A 195 0.56 5.43 -3.15
C ALA A 195 0.46 6.96 -3.34
N ALA A 196 -0.75 7.52 -3.34
CA ALA A 196 -0.95 8.97 -3.43
C ALA A 196 -0.40 9.72 -2.21
N ALA A 197 -0.44 9.14 -1.01
CA ALA A 197 0.14 9.73 0.18
C ALA A 197 1.69 9.77 0.11
N VAL A 198 2.33 8.66 -0.29
CA VAL A 198 3.79 8.61 -0.47
C VAL A 198 4.25 9.54 -1.59
N LEU A 199 3.60 9.50 -2.77
CA LEU A 199 3.91 10.40 -3.87
C LEU A 199 3.61 11.85 -3.52
N GLY A 200 2.57 12.12 -2.74
CA GLY A 200 2.20 13.46 -2.29
C GLY A 200 3.21 14.06 -1.30
N ALA A 201 3.87 13.22 -0.50
CA ALA A 201 5.00 13.65 0.34
C ALA A 201 6.23 14.00 -0.49
N LEU A 202 6.49 13.25 -1.58
CA LEU A 202 7.65 13.47 -2.47
C LEU A 202 7.42 14.57 -3.52
N TYR A 203 6.17 14.78 -3.95
CA TYR A 203 5.76 15.78 -4.92
C TYR A 203 4.61 16.64 -4.38
N PRO A 204 4.87 17.54 -3.40
CA PRO A 204 3.83 18.32 -2.72
C PRO A 204 2.92 19.12 -3.67
N LYS A 205 3.48 19.63 -4.77
CA LYS A 205 2.73 20.40 -5.78
C LYS A 205 1.66 19.57 -6.50
N SER A 206 1.87 18.26 -6.62
CA SER A 206 0.96 17.32 -7.28
C SER A 206 -0.03 16.65 -6.33
N PHE A 207 0.05 16.93 -5.02
CA PHE A 207 -0.77 16.28 -3.99
C PHE A 207 -2.26 16.26 -4.35
N PHE A 208 -2.85 17.42 -4.67
CA PHE A 208 -4.29 17.49 -5.00
C PHE A 208 -4.67 16.62 -6.20
N LEU A 209 -3.84 16.59 -7.24
CA LEU A 209 -4.08 15.75 -8.41
C LEU A 209 -3.95 14.26 -8.08
N LEU A 210 -2.94 13.89 -7.29
CA LEU A 210 -2.77 12.51 -6.80
C LEU A 210 -3.99 12.05 -5.98
N ARG A 211 -4.51 12.91 -5.11
CA ARG A 211 -5.75 12.64 -4.35
C ARG A 211 -6.97 12.46 -5.25
N GLN A 212 -7.11 13.30 -6.27
CA GLN A 212 -8.20 13.17 -7.25
C GLN A 212 -8.11 11.86 -8.04
N MET A 213 -6.90 11.45 -8.45
CA MET A 213 -6.69 10.18 -9.16
C MET A 213 -6.96 8.98 -8.26
N ALA A 214 -6.49 8.99 -7.01
CA ALA A 214 -6.80 7.95 -6.03
C ALA A 214 -8.31 7.82 -5.76
N ASN A 215 -9.01 8.96 -5.62
CA ASN A 215 -10.45 8.97 -5.47
C ASN A 215 -11.18 8.42 -6.70
N ARG A 216 -10.71 8.76 -7.91
CA ARG A 216 -11.27 8.23 -9.17
C ARG A 216 -11.11 6.70 -9.24
N ILE A 217 -9.94 6.16 -8.88
CA ILE A 217 -9.69 4.72 -8.79
C ILE A 217 -10.66 4.04 -7.81
N ALA A 218 -10.84 4.64 -6.62
CA ALA A 218 -11.75 4.12 -5.61
C ALA A 218 -13.21 4.12 -6.12
N LEU A 219 -13.69 5.24 -6.64
CA LEU A 219 -15.06 5.36 -7.17
C LEU A 219 -15.33 4.41 -8.35
N ASN A 220 -14.33 4.18 -9.21
CA ASN A 220 -14.43 3.23 -10.32
C ASN A 220 -14.79 1.80 -9.86
N ARG A 221 -14.47 1.41 -8.62
CA ARG A 221 -14.91 0.13 -8.06
C ARG A 221 -16.40 0.09 -7.72
N GLY A 222 -16.99 1.24 -7.37
CA GLY A 222 -18.43 1.42 -7.22
C GLY A 222 -19.17 1.37 -8.55
N TYR A 223 -18.65 2.07 -9.58
CA TYR A 223 -19.16 1.99 -10.96
C TYR A 223 -19.15 0.55 -11.50
N ALA A 224 -18.11 -0.22 -11.18
CA ALA A 224 -18.03 -1.65 -11.50
C ALA A 224 -19.04 -2.51 -10.71
N GLY A 225 -19.62 -2.00 -9.63
CA GLY A 225 -20.60 -2.71 -8.80
C GLY A 225 -20.01 -3.78 -7.88
N VAL A 226 -18.70 -3.70 -7.57
CA VAL A 226 -17.99 -4.73 -6.79
C VAL A 226 -17.70 -4.31 -5.35
N HIS A 227 -17.85 -3.03 -5.01
CA HIS A 227 -17.58 -2.45 -3.70
C HIS A 227 -18.69 -1.50 -3.28
N TYR A 228 -19.03 -1.49 -2.00
CA TYR A 228 -19.94 -0.51 -1.41
C TYR A 228 -19.24 0.84 -1.21
N PRO A 229 -19.97 1.96 -1.17
CA PRO A 229 -19.43 3.26 -0.80
C PRO A 229 -18.60 3.25 0.50
N VAL A 230 -19.07 2.52 1.53
CA VAL A 230 -18.33 2.40 2.80
C VAL A 230 -16.97 1.69 2.63
N ASP A 231 -16.85 0.73 1.70
CA ASP A 231 -15.59 0.04 1.41
C ASP A 231 -14.54 1.03 0.90
N HIS A 232 -14.94 1.99 0.06
CA HIS A 232 -14.05 3.01 -0.49
C HIS A 232 -13.54 3.94 0.60
N HIS A 233 -14.43 4.38 1.50
CA HIS A 233 -14.07 5.28 2.59
C HIS A 233 -13.11 4.62 3.59
N ALA A 234 -13.41 3.39 4.02
CA ALA A 234 -12.50 2.65 4.89
C ALA A 234 -11.16 2.34 4.21
N GLY A 235 -11.19 2.01 2.92
CA GLY A 235 -9.99 1.79 2.13
C GLY A 235 -9.11 3.04 2.02
N ALA A 236 -9.72 4.21 1.79
CA ALA A 236 -9.03 5.49 1.73
C ALA A 236 -8.32 5.85 3.05
N ILE A 237 -9.04 5.72 4.18
CA ILE A 237 -8.49 5.98 5.52
C ILE A 237 -7.30 5.04 5.79
N LEU A 238 -7.47 3.74 5.55
CA LEU A 238 -6.39 2.76 5.72
C LEU A 238 -5.18 3.07 4.82
N GLY A 239 -5.43 3.47 3.57
CA GLY A 239 -4.38 3.84 2.63
C GLY A 239 -3.58 5.06 3.11
N ASP A 240 -4.26 6.11 3.56
CA ASP A 240 -3.60 7.32 4.07
C ASP A 240 -2.71 7.04 5.27
N LEU A 241 -3.20 6.21 6.20
CA LEU A 241 -2.46 5.79 7.38
C LEU A 241 -1.21 4.98 7.03
N LEU A 242 -1.34 4.04 6.09
CA LEU A 242 -0.22 3.24 5.62
C LEU A 242 0.80 4.12 4.88
N GLY A 243 0.34 5.03 4.03
CA GLY A 243 1.20 5.97 3.33
C GLY A 243 1.99 6.86 4.30
N ALA A 244 1.30 7.44 5.29
CA ALA A 244 1.95 8.25 6.33
C ALA A 244 2.98 7.43 7.12
N HIS A 245 2.65 6.20 7.52
CA HIS A 245 3.59 5.31 8.19
C HIS A 245 4.80 4.96 7.32
N ILE A 246 4.60 4.69 6.03
CA ILE A 246 5.71 4.39 5.10
C ILE A 246 6.61 5.61 4.95
N VAL A 247 6.05 6.81 4.83
CA VAL A 247 6.83 8.06 4.77
C VAL A 247 7.68 8.22 6.03
N ASP A 248 7.11 8.06 7.22
CA ASP A 248 7.84 8.11 8.50
C ASP A 248 8.97 7.07 8.56
N ARG A 249 8.70 5.83 8.14
CA ARG A 249 9.70 4.74 8.11
C ARG A 249 10.82 4.96 7.10
N MET A 250 10.52 5.62 5.98
CA MET A 250 11.49 5.88 4.91
C MET A 250 12.35 7.11 5.21
N PHE A 251 11.74 8.20 5.68
CA PHE A 251 12.38 9.51 5.73
C PHE A 251 12.58 10.06 7.15
N GLY A 252 12.08 9.37 8.18
CA GLY A 252 12.19 9.78 9.57
C GLY A 252 11.20 10.87 9.99
N ALA A 253 11.14 11.14 11.29
CA ALA A 253 10.20 12.07 11.93
C ALA A 253 10.45 13.57 11.61
N ASP A 254 11.47 13.89 10.82
CA ASP A 254 11.84 15.28 10.46
C ASP A 254 11.03 15.86 9.28
N ILE A 255 10.10 15.09 8.71
CA ILE A 255 9.06 15.65 7.84
C ILE A 255 7.91 16.17 8.74
N HIS A 256 8.12 17.34 9.34
CA HIS A 256 7.09 18.05 10.11
C HIS A 256 6.06 18.71 9.18
N ILE A 257 4.90 18.09 9.09
CA ILE A 257 3.73 18.57 8.34
C ILE A 257 2.86 19.36 9.33
N SER A 258 2.61 20.66 9.09
CA SER A 258 1.96 21.60 10.04
C SER A 258 0.67 22.24 9.47
N PRO A 259 -0.30 22.64 10.31
CA PRO A 259 -1.72 22.69 9.97
C PRO A 259 -2.17 23.94 9.19
N ALA A 260 -3.00 23.73 8.16
CA ALA A 260 -3.93 24.73 7.63
C ALA A 260 -5.27 24.06 7.29
N THR A 261 -6.36 24.74 7.64
CA THR A 261 -7.74 24.25 7.56
C THR A 261 -8.16 23.93 6.11
N VAL A 262 -8.22 22.65 5.75
CA VAL A 262 -8.97 22.20 4.58
C VAL A 262 -10.45 22.13 5.00
N PRO A 263 -11.36 22.93 4.42
CA PRO A 263 -12.78 22.75 4.70
C PRO A 263 -13.20 21.35 4.22
N PRO A 264 -13.94 20.57 5.03
CA PRO A 264 -14.47 19.28 4.60
C PRO A 264 -15.58 19.54 3.60
N THR A 265 -15.27 19.61 2.32
CA THR A 265 -16.29 19.51 1.26
C THR A 265 -16.04 18.28 0.41
N PHE A 266 -16.20 17.12 1.06
CA PHE A 266 -16.57 15.89 0.38
C PHE A 266 -18.08 15.73 0.51
N SER A 267 -18.84 16.05 -0.55
CA SER A 267 -20.25 15.70 -0.62
C SER A 267 -20.41 14.39 -1.39
N ALA A 268 -20.64 13.30 -0.66
CA ALA A 268 -21.48 12.20 -1.09
C ALA A 268 -22.37 11.82 0.11
N PRO A 269 -23.67 11.54 -0.11
CA PRO A 269 -24.68 11.57 0.95
C PRO A 269 -24.52 10.44 1.96
N ALA A 270 -25.07 10.71 3.16
CA ALA A 270 -24.87 10.00 4.43
C ALA A 270 -24.71 8.47 4.33
N PRO A 271 -23.60 7.92 4.87
CA PRO A 271 -23.44 6.49 5.06
C PRO A 271 -24.22 6.12 6.32
N THR A 272 -25.05 5.11 6.25
CA THR A 272 -25.42 4.39 7.46
C THR A 272 -25.25 2.90 7.11
N ALA A 273 -25.01 2.02 8.07
CA ALA A 273 -23.80 1.22 8.30
C ALA A 273 -22.88 2.03 9.19
N GLN A 274 -23.05 1.86 10.50
CA GLN A 274 -22.29 2.58 11.53
C GLN A 274 -20.82 2.15 11.44
N LEU A 275 -20.04 2.85 10.62
CA LEU A 275 -18.60 2.73 10.58
C LEU A 275 -18.05 3.44 11.83
N GLY A 276 -17.71 2.68 12.87
CA GLY A 276 -16.92 3.20 13.99
C GLY A 276 -15.46 3.28 13.57
N VAL A 277 -14.96 4.50 13.32
CA VAL A 277 -13.52 4.73 13.09
C VAL A 277 -12.96 5.45 14.30
N SER A 278 -12.02 4.81 15.00
CA SER A 278 -11.17 5.46 15.99
C SER A 278 -9.74 5.50 15.47
N VAL A 279 -9.18 6.70 15.36
CA VAL A 279 -7.80 6.95 14.96
C VAL A 279 -7.09 7.54 16.18
N GLU A 280 -6.11 6.82 16.73
CA GLU A 280 -5.23 7.40 17.76
C GLU A 280 -4.22 8.35 17.09
N ASP A 281 -3.64 9.28 17.87
CA ASP A 281 -3.03 10.58 17.54
C ASP A 281 -1.92 10.65 16.45
N PHE A 282 -1.70 9.59 15.66
CA PHE A 282 -0.61 9.45 14.70
C PHE A 282 -0.83 10.13 13.33
N ALA A 283 -2.08 10.31 12.86
CA ALA A 283 -2.31 10.47 11.41
C ALA A 283 -3.00 11.76 10.94
N LEU A 284 -3.83 12.40 11.76
CA LEU A 284 -4.55 13.61 11.34
C LEU A 284 -3.68 14.88 11.39
N LYS A 285 -2.58 14.84 12.16
CA LYS A 285 -1.61 15.95 12.21
C LYS A 285 -0.63 15.96 11.04
N SER A 286 -0.41 14.81 10.36
CA SER A 286 0.65 14.64 9.37
C SER A 286 0.20 14.66 7.90
N LEU A 287 -1.06 14.98 7.57
CA LEU A 287 -1.58 14.93 6.19
C LEU A 287 -1.96 16.31 5.60
N ILE A 288 -1.24 17.39 5.93
CA ILE A 288 -1.54 18.76 5.47
C ILE A 288 -0.25 19.58 5.19
N LEU A 289 0.14 19.70 3.91
CA LEU A 289 1.42 20.24 3.42
C LEU A 289 1.66 21.76 3.65
N ARG A 290 2.89 22.15 4.07
CA ARG A 290 3.74 23.25 3.51
C ARG A 290 5.24 23.10 3.87
N ASN A 291 6.10 23.53 2.92
CA ASN A 291 7.56 23.78 2.90
C ASN A 291 8.48 22.89 3.76
N VAL A 292 9.32 22.12 3.08
CA VAL A 292 10.39 21.33 3.67
C VAL A 292 11.73 21.97 3.33
N SER A 293 12.72 21.72 4.17
CA SER A 293 14.11 21.71 3.77
C SER A 293 14.78 20.58 4.55
N TYR A 294 15.33 19.59 3.85
CA TYR A 294 16.04 18.48 4.45
C TYR A 294 17.54 18.82 4.58
N ARG A 295 18.08 18.74 5.81
CA ARG A 295 19.53 18.82 6.05
C ARG A 295 19.91 17.78 7.11
N PRO A 296 20.44 16.61 6.73
CA PRO A 296 20.81 15.60 7.71
C PRO A 296 21.97 16.11 8.56
N THR A 297 21.93 15.87 9.87
CA THR A 297 23.09 16.20 10.70
C THR A 297 24.21 15.16 10.47
N PRO A 298 25.50 15.56 10.53
CA PRO A 298 26.61 14.63 10.34
C PRO A 298 26.61 13.43 11.31
N ALA A 299 25.98 13.57 12.48
CA ALA A 299 25.87 12.51 13.49
C ALA A 299 24.81 11.46 13.14
N GLU A 300 23.71 11.84 12.49
CA GLU A 300 22.65 10.93 12.03
C GLU A 300 23.11 10.10 10.82
N ALA A 301 23.87 10.73 9.91
CA ALA A 301 24.52 10.04 8.80
C ALA A 301 25.54 9.00 9.29
N ALA A 302 26.22 9.27 10.40
CA ALA A 302 27.20 8.38 11.00
C ALA A 302 26.56 7.19 11.76
N ASN A 303 25.43 7.39 12.45
CA ASN A 303 24.74 6.31 13.18
C ASN A 303 23.94 5.35 12.28
N ALA A 304 23.47 5.82 11.11
CA ALA A 304 22.86 4.96 10.09
C ALA A 304 23.85 3.96 9.44
N ALA A 305 25.15 4.14 9.65
CA ALA A 305 26.20 3.29 9.10
C ALA A 305 26.45 2.01 9.91
N THR A 306 26.08 1.96 11.20
CA THR A 306 26.67 1.02 12.16
C THR A 306 25.76 -0.14 12.62
N THR A 307 24.49 -0.19 12.19
CA THR A 307 23.54 -1.26 12.60
C THR A 307 22.82 -1.85 11.39
N ARG A 308 23.39 -2.82 10.67
CA ARG A 308 22.85 -3.24 9.35
C ARG A 308 22.50 -4.73 9.23
N GLY A 309 21.28 -5.05 9.65
CA GLY A 309 20.41 -6.10 9.08
C GLY A 309 19.36 -5.47 8.13
N ILE A 310 18.18 -6.09 7.95
CA ILE A 310 17.03 -5.55 7.16
C ILE A 310 16.74 -4.05 7.47
N THR A 311 17.08 -3.58 8.67
CA THR A 311 16.99 -2.20 9.13
C THR A 311 17.81 -1.18 8.33
N GLY A 312 18.93 -1.56 7.70
CA GLY A 312 19.81 -0.65 6.94
C GLY A 312 19.32 -0.31 5.53
N ILE A 313 18.28 -1.00 5.04
CA ILE A 313 17.83 -0.91 3.64
C ILE A 313 17.00 0.35 3.36
N LEU A 314 16.18 0.78 4.31
CA LEU A 314 15.26 1.91 4.14
C LEU A 314 16.02 3.24 4.05
N PRO A 315 17.00 3.55 4.93
CA PRO A 315 17.77 4.80 4.81
C PRO A 315 18.54 4.89 3.48
N TRP A 316 19.12 3.77 3.02
CA TRP A 316 19.80 3.72 1.73
C TRP A 316 18.83 3.95 0.56
N LEU A 317 17.66 3.30 0.60
CA LEU A 317 16.65 3.47 -0.45
C LEU A 317 16.09 4.88 -0.45
N ALA A 318 15.85 5.47 0.71
CA ALA A 318 15.39 6.84 0.87
C ALA A 318 16.33 7.85 0.20
N GLU A 319 17.64 7.73 0.42
CA GLU A 319 18.65 8.56 -0.26
C GLU A 319 18.56 8.46 -1.79
N LYS A 320 18.37 7.24 -2.32
CA LYS A 320 18.24 7.02 -3.76
C LYS A 320 16.91 7.51 -4.33
N VAL A 321 15.81 7.36 -3.59
CA VAL A 321 14.51 7.92 -3.95
C VAL A 321 14.57 9.44 -3.99
N LEU A 322 15.21 10.10 -3.01
CA LEU A 322 15.40 11.55 -3.05
C LEU A 322 16.27 11.99 -4.23
N THR A 323 17.25 11.18 -4.62
CA THR A 323 18.05 11.43 -5.82
C THR A 323 17.21 11.33 -7.10
N ASP A 324 16.32 10.34 -7.18
CA ASP A 324 15.39 10.16 -8.30
C ASP A 324 14.39 11.32 -8.45
N VAL A 325 13.91 11.85 -7.32
CA VAL A 325 12.96 12.98 -7.29
C VAL A 325 13.65 14.31 -7.63
N GLY A 326 14.95 14.43 -7.36
CA GLY A 326 15.74 15.62 -7.70
C GLY A 326 15.42 16.84 -6.82
N THR A 327 15.67 18.06 -7.32
CA THR A 327 15.42 19.32 -6.59
C THR A 327 13.94 19.68 -6.45
N ASP A 328 13.05 18.91 -7.07
CA ASP A 328 11.61 18.98 -6.82
C ASP A 328 11.21 18.18 -5.56
N ALA A 329 12.16 17.45 -4.96
CA ALA A 329 12.01 16.90 -3.64
C ALA A 329 11.91 18.04 -2.60
N PRO A 330 11.14 17.84 -1.53
CA PRO A 330 10.87 18.88 -0.55
C PRO A 330 12.13 19.50 0.09
#